data_AF-A0A117NKI0-F1
#
_entry.id   AF-A0A117NKI0-F1
#
_cell.length_a   1.000
_cell.length_b   1.000
_cell.length_c   1.000
_cell.angle_alpha   90.00
_cell.angle_beta   90.00
_cell.angle_gamma   90.00
#
_symmetry.space_group_name_H-M   'P 1'
#
loop_
_entity.id
_entity.type
_entity.pdbx_description
1 polymer ?
#
loop_
_entity_poly.entity_id
_entity_poly.type
_entity_poly.pdbx_seq_one_letter_code
_entity_poly.pdbx_strand_id
1 'polypeptide(L)'
;MATNSLVKRNPSSGEEDLETGDDGPMKRNSLPGKHPSPDIANAELRNFQFGNVQRELKARHVTFIALGGNLGTGLFLGIGHALRTSGSLSLFLGYLTASIAGFMMMMALGEMAAWLPLPGAIPQFCARYVDDALGFAVGWNTWFTAVITLCAEISAACSVIQFWSGADEISIAVWIVILIIVLMVLNIIAVDVFGEFEFACACVKLCGIIGLLLVTLCIDLGGVPGQPRLGFHYWKTDDIMKEYIGAGANGRFLGFFYTLVNAQFAINGCETVIVAAGEAENPRRNIPRAIKRVFWRLLFFYVLAALAIGMVCPSNHPNLMGGGGSSRAQSPWVIAVNLAGIQALPSIINSLILIAAISSGNSHRSSSFVVRRKESQSGLL
;
A
#
# COMPACT_ATOMS: atom_id res chain seq x y z
N MET A 1 36.00 5.94 57.94
CA MET A 1 37.41 5.73 58.31
C MET A 1 38.11 5.15 57.09
N ALA A 2 39.03 5.91 56.51
CA ALA A 2 39.71 5.62 55.25
C ALA A 2 40.90 4.69 55.45
N THR A 3 41.27 3.92 54.41
CA THR A 3 42.68 3.83 53.95
C THR A 3 42.83 3.17 52.57
N ASN A 4 43.51 3.91 51.69
CA ASN A 4 44.12 3.50 50.42
C ASN A 4 45.41 2.69 50.64
N SER A 5 45.80 1.84 49.67
CA SER A 5 47.17 1.74 49.11
C SER A 5 47.18 0.74 47.92
N LEU A 6 47.38 1.17 46.68
CA LEU A 6 48.63 1.45 45.93
C LEU A 6 49.27 0.25 45.21
N VAL A 7 49.00 0.24 43.89
CA VAL A 7 49.82 -0.10 42.71
C VAL A 7 51.31 -0.38 42.93
N LYS A 8 51.82 -1.43 42.26
CA LYS A 8 53.18 -1.46 41.65
C LYS A 8 53.17 -2.15 40.28
N ARG A 9 53.75 -1.46 39.29
CA ARG A 9 54.13 -1.87 37.93
C ARG A 9 55.66 -1.98 37.88
N ASN A 10 56.22 -2.89 37.04
CA ASN A 10 57.46 -2.82 36.22
C ASN A 10 58.19 -4.20 36.11
N PRO A 11 59.16 -4.41 35.17
CA PRO A 11 59.12 -4.29 33.69
C PRO A 11 59.94 -5.42 32.97
N SER A 12 60.11 -5.35 31.63
CA SER A 12 61.24 -5.76 30.73
C SER A 12 62.12 -7.00 31.08
N SER A 13 62.63 -7.88 30.21
CA SER A 13 63.11 -7.86 28.80
C SER A 13 63.87 -9.18 28.57
N GLY A 14 64.02 -9.68 27.33
CA GLY A 14 65.00 -10.73 26.99
C GLY A 14 64.76 -11.40 25.63
N GLU A 15 65.72 -11.24 24.73
CA GLU A 15 65.82 -11.73 23.33
C GLU A 15 66.15 -13.24 23.21
N GLU A 16 66.30 -13.70 21.95
CA GLU A 16 66.89 -14.97 21.44
C GLU A 16 65.89 -16.15 21.30
N ASP A 17 65.72 -16.88 20.19
CA ASP A 17 66.49 -17.05 18.94
C ASP A 17 65.61 -17.51 17.75
N LEU A 18 66.09 -17.24 16.54
CA LEU A 18 65.61 -17.79 15.27
C LEU A 18 66.15 -19.22 15.05
N GLU A 19 65.27 -20.20 14.85
CA GLU A 19 65.58 -21.39 14.04
C GLU A 19 64.41 -21.78 13.13
N THR A 20 64.77 -22.11 11.90
CA THR A 20 63.95 -22.49 10.74
C THR A 20 63.43 -23.92 10.83
N GLY A 21 62.18 -24.15 10.42
CA GLY A 21 61.64 -25.49 10.16
C GLY A 21 60.27 -25.43 9.48
N ASP A 22 60.21 -25.90 8.23
CA ASP A 22 59.04 -26.10 7.38
C ASP A 22 58.12 -27.23 7.92
N ASP A 23 56.87 -27.28 7.44
CA ASP A 23 55.88 -28.38 7.46
C ASP A 23 54.50 -28.11 8.14
N GLY A 24 53.50 -27.80 7.29
CA GLY A 24 52.12 -28.30 7.41
C GLY A 24 51.06 -27.45 8.13
N PRO A 25 49.81 -27.34 7.62
CA PRO A 25 48.76 -26.53 8.27
C PRO A 25 48.17 -27.25 9.50
N MET A 26 48.44 -26.71 10.70
CA MET A 26 47.79 -27.13 11.94
C MET A 26 46.28 -26.81 11.94
N LYS A 27 45.47 -27.86 12.12
CA LYS A 27 44.06 -27.78 12.52
C LYS A 27 43.92 -26.95 13.79
N ARG A 28 43.21 -25.81 13.69
CA ARG A 28 42.92 -24.96 14.84
C ARG A 28 41.80 -25.60 15.67
N ASN A 29 42.17 -26.27 16.75
CA ASN A 29 41.25 -26.77 17.77
C ASN A 29 40.38 -25.64 18.33
N SER A 30 39.09 -25.94 18.43
CA SER A 30 38.04 -25.14 19.05
C SER A 30 38.32 -24.86 20.53
N LEU A 31 38.35 -23.58 20.92
CA LEU A 31 38.30 -23.14 22.32
C LEU A 31 36.87 -23.36 22.87
N PRO A 32 36.72 -23.91 24.09
CA PRO A 32 35.42 -24.11 24.71
C PRO A 32 34.91 -22.83 25.40
N GLY A 33 33.61 -22.56 25.26
CA GLY A 33 32.85 -21.75 26.22
C GLY A 33 33.02 -20.23 26.12
N LYS A 34 32.37 -19.60 25.14
CA LYS A 34 32.01 -18.17 25.24
C LYS A 34 30.51 -18.11 25.53
N HIS A 35 30.13 -17.74 26.75
CA HIS A 35 28.74 -17.37 27.03
C HIS A 35 28.32 -16.29 26.02
N PRO A 36 27.21 -16.48 25.28
CA PRO A 36 26.76 -15.46 24.35
C PRO A 36 26.51 -14.17 25.13
N SER A 37 26.98 -13.04 24.59
CA SER A 37 26.67 -11.74 25.14
C SER A 37 25.15 -11.58 25.25
N PRO A 38 24.63 -10.82 26.24
CA PRO A 38 23.18 -10.69 26.45
C PRO A 38 22.43 -10.24 25.19
N ASP A 39 23.08 -9.53 24.27
CA ASP A 39 22.52 -9.16 22.97
C ASP A 39 22.31 -10.34 22.01
N ILE A 40 23.19 -11.34 22.03
CA ILE A 40 23.09 -12.55 21.21
C ILE A 40 22.04 -13.50 21.80
N ALA A 41 22.01 -13.67 23.12
CA ALA A 41 20.97 -14.45 23.79
C ALA A 41 19.57 -13.84 23.61
N ASN A 42 19.46 -12.51 23.64
CA ASN A 42 18.22 -11.81 23.32
C ASN A 42 17.85 -11.90 21.84
N ALA A 43 18.82 -11.94 20.93
CA ALA A 43 18.58 -12.19 19.51
C ALA A 43 18.09 -13.63 19.28
N GLU A 44 18.68 -14.63 19.96
CA GLU A 44 18.26 -16.03 19.89
C GLU A 44 16.87 -16.26 20.52
N LEU A 45 16.55 -15.62 21.64
CA LEU A 45 15.20 -15.63 22.23
C LEU A 45 14.16 -14.96 21.32
N ARG A 46 14.51 -13.86 20.65
CA ARG A 46 13.66 -13.24 19.61
C ARG A 46 13.47 -14.18 18.42
N ASN A 47 14.51 -14.93 18.03
CA ASN A 47 14.43 -15.89 16.94
C ASN A 47 13.56 -17.11 17.29
N PHE A 48 13.53 -17.53 18.56
CA PHE A 48 12.67 -18.62 19.04
C PHE A 48 11.19 -18.24 19.12
N GLN A 49 10.86 -16.97 19.40
CA GLN A 49 9.46 -16.52 19.50
C GLN A 49 8.83 -16.08 18.16
N PHE A 50 9.62 -15.64 17.16
CA PHE A 50 9.07 -15.04 15.93
C PHE A 50 9.40 -15.79 14.62
N GLY A 51 10.17 -16.89 14.68
CA GLY A 51 10.53 -17.70 13.52
C GLY A 51 11.56 -17.04 12.60
N ASN A 52 12.44 -17.84 11.99
CA ASN A 52 13.36 -17.38 10.96
C ASN A 52 12.59 -17.02 9.69
N VAL A 53 12.45 -15.73 9.39
CA VAL A 53 12.09 -15.28 8.04
C VAL A 53 13.41 -15.18 7.27
N GLN A 54 13.59 -16.01 6.24
CA GLN A 54 14.73 -15.88 5.34
C GLN A 54 14.64 -14.50 4.66
N ARG A 55 15.62 -13.65 4.94
CA ARG A 55 15.71 -12.28 4.44
C ARG A 55 16.14 -12.28 2.97
N GLU A 56 15.28 -12.79 2.10
CA GLU A 56 15.58 -13.01 0.67
C GLU A 56 15.08 -11.84 -0.22
N LEU A 57 14.17 -11.01 0.28
CA LEU A 57 13.64 -9.87 -0.47
C LEU A 57 14.67 -8.72 -0.54
N LYS A 58 15.32 -8.58 -1.70
CA LYS A 58 16.16 -7.42 -2.02
C LYS A 58 15.39 -6.12 -1.75
N ALA A 59 16.03 -5.14 -1.10
CA ALA A 59 15.42 -3.85 -0.70
C ALA A 59 14.69 -3.11 -1.85
N ARG A 60 15.07 -3.37 -3.11
CA ARG A 60 14.38 -2.87 -4.30
C ARG A 60 12.96 -3.45 -4.46
N HIS A 61 12.75 -4.75 -4.23
CA HIS A 61 11.45 -5.39 -4.34
C HIS A 61 10.52 -4.92 -3.21
N VAL A 62 11.03 -4.81 -1.98
CA VAL A 62 10.28 -4.24 -0.85
C VAL A 62 9.81 -2.82 -1.14
N THR A 63 10.69 -1.99 -1.70
CA THR A 63 10.32 -0.61 -2.08
C THR A 63 9.25 -0.63 -3.17
N PHE A 64 9.35 -1.50 -4.18
CA PHE A 64 8.38 -1.55 -5.29
C PHE A 64 7.02 -2.19 -4.93
N ILE A 65 7.00 -3.22 -4.09
CA ILE A 65 5.79 -3.81 -3.52
C ILE A 65 5.08 -2.76 -2.65
N ALA A 66 5.85 -2.07 -1.80
CA ALA A 66 5.36 -0.93 -1.05
C ALA A 66 4.96 0.27 -1.94
N LEU A 67 5.46 0.35 -3.18
CA LEU A 67 5.16 1.42 -4.15
C LEU A 67 3.85 1.18 -4.91
N GLY A 68 3.61 -0.05 -5.37
CA GLY A 68 2.47 -0.40 -6.22
C GLY A 68 1.35 -1.19 -5.55
N GLY A 69 1.59 -1.73 -4.35
CA GLY A 69 0.58 -2.44 -3.56
C GLY A 69 -0.55 -1.54 -3.08
N ASN A 70 -0.26 -0.26 -2.81
CA ASN A 70 -1.29 0.69 -2.35
C ASN A 70 -2.03 1.42 -3.47
N LEU A 71 -1.51 1.43 -4.71
CA LEU A 71 -2.22 1.95 -5.87
C LEU A 71 -3.24 0.89 -6.34
N GLY A 72 -4.44 0.96 -5.77
CA GLY A 72 -5.53 0.00 -6.02
C GLY A 72 -6.70 0.56 -6.82
N THR A 73 -7.78 -0.23 -6.88
CA THR A 73 -9.02 0.16 -7.54
C THR A 73 -9.71 1.34 -6.87
N GLY A 74 -9.39 1.66 -5.61
CA GLY A 74 -9.86 2.87 -4.94
C GLY A 74 -9.54 4.14 -5.73
N LEU A 75 -8.33 4.26 -6.28
CA LEU A 75 -7.93 5.43 -7.06
C LEU A 75 -8.49 5.45 -8.49
N PHE A 76 -8.63 4.28 -9.11
CA PHE A 76 -9.05 4.21 -10.52
C PHE A 76 -10.56 4.07 -10.71
N LEU A 77 -11.27 3.46 -9.77
CA LEU A 77 -12.70 3.21 -9.83
C LEU A 77 -13.43 3.87 -8.65
N GLY A 78 -12.95 3.65 -7.42
CA GLY A 78 -13.58 4.14 -6.18
C GLY A 78 -13.75 5.66 -6.12
N ILE A 79 -12.79 6.40 -6.68
CA ILE A 79 -12.82 7.86 -6.80
C ILE A 79 -14.06 8.38 -7.57
N GLY A 80 -14.64 7.55 -8.45
CA GLY A 80 -15.87 7.87 -9.18
C GLY A 80 -17.10 7.96 -8.27
N HIS A 81 -17.18 7.14 -7.21
CA HIS A 81 -18.26 7.24 -6.23
C HIS A 81 -18.19 8.58 -5.50
N ALA A 82 -17.00 8.93 -5.01
CA ALA A 82 -16.73 10.19 -4.34
C ALA A 82 -17.04 11.41 -5.22
N LEU A 83 -16.64 11.39 -6.51
CA LEU A 83 -16.96 12.47 -7.44
C LEU A 83 -18.47 12.63 -7.66
N ARG A 84 -19.17 11.51 -7.88
CA ARG A 84 -20.61 11.48 -8.15
C ARG A 84 -21.42 12.07 -7.01
N THR A 85 -21.10 11.68 -5.78
CA THR A 85 -21.86 12.06 -4.58
C THR A 85 -21.56 13.47 -4.11
N SER A 86 -20.31 13.92 -4.23
CA SER A 86 -19.82 15.06 -3.45
C SER A 86 -19.36 16.24 -4.31
N GLY A 87 -19.14 16.04 -5.60
CA GLY A 87 -18.65 17.08 -6.52
C GLY A 87 -17.12 17.22 -6.54
N SER A 88 -16.61 17.99 -7.48
CA SER A 88 -15.17 18.08 -7.79
C SER A 88 -14.34 18.73 -6.67
N LEU A 89 -14.86 19.76 -6.00
CA LEU A 89 -14.12 20.44 -4.92
C LEU A 89 -14.09 19.59 -3.64
N SER A 90 -15.23 18.99 -3.26
CA SER A 90 -15.28 18.07 -2.12
C SER A 90 -14.34 16.88 -2.33
N LEU A 91 -14.26 16.35 -3.56
CA LEU A 91 -13.33 15.30 -3.93
C LEU A 91 -11.87 15.72 -3.68
N PHE A 92 -11.47 16.87 -4.23
CA PHE A 92 -10.10 17.38 -4.05
C PHE A 92 -9.76 17.62 -2.57
N LEU A 93 -10.63 18.31 -1.84
CA LEU A 93 -10.42 18.59 -0.42
C LEU A 93 -10.38 17.30 0.40
N GLY A 94 -11.26 16.33 0.11
CA GLY A 94 -11.31 15.04 0.79
C GLY A 94 -10.03 14.23 0.61
N TYR A 95 -9.53 14.14 -0.63
CA TYR A 95 -8.28 13.44 -0.92
C TYR A 95 -7.05 14.17 -0.34
N LEU A 96 -7.06 15.51 -0.33
CA LEU A 96 -5.99 16.31 0.29
C LEU A 96 -5.92 16.09 1.81
N THR A 97 -7.05 16.22 2.49
CA THR A 97 -7.15 16.06 3.95
C THR A 97 -6.87 14.63 4.40
N ALA A 98 -7.40 13.62 3.69
CA ALA A 98 -7.09 12.22 3.96
C ALA A 98 -5.60 11.90 3.73
N SER A 99 -4.97 12.47 2.70
CA SER A 99 -3.53 12.30 2.45
C SER A 99 -2.67 12.92 3.56
N ILE A 100 -3.07 14.09 4.10
CA ILE A 100 -2.38 14.72 5.22
C ILE A 100 -2.54 13.88 6.50
N ALA A 101 -3.75 13.39 6.79
CA ALA A 101 -3.99 12.52 7.94
C ALA A 101 -3.18 11.20 7.84
N GLY A 102 -3.19 10.58 6.66
CA GLY A 102 -2.37 9.39 6.37
C GLY A 102 -0.86 9.66 6.52
N PHE A 103 -0.40 10.85 6.16
CA PHE A 103 0.99 11.25 6.39
C PHE A 103 1.36 11.32 7.88
N MET A 104 0.52 11.97 8.69
CA MET A 104 0.75 12.06 10.14
C MET A 104 0.82 10.67 10.77
N MET A 105 -0.09 9.77 10.37
CA MET A 105 -0.10 8.37 10.80
C MET A 105 1.19 7.63 10.40
N MET A 106 1.61 7.74 9.13
CA MET A 106 2.81 7.07 8.63
C MET A 106 4.10 7.60 9.25
N MET A 107 4.17 8.89 9.61
CA MET A 107 5.30 9.47 10.33
C MET A 107 5.42 8.88 11.75
N ALA A 108 4.31 8.81 12.49
CA ALA A 108 4.29 8.19 13.81
C ALA A 108 4.67 6.69 13.75
N LEU A 109 4.13 5.95 12.78
CA LEU A 109 4.51 4.55 12.54
C LEU A 109 5.98 4.41 12.17
N GLY A 110 6.52 5.36 11.41
CA GLY A 110 7.91 5.38 11.00
C GLY A 110 8.89 5.57 12.15
N GLU A 111 8.57 6.43 13.10
CA GLU A 111 9.37 6.62 14.31
C GLU A 111 9.37 5.36 15.18
N MET A 112 8.19 4.74 15.38
CA MET A 112 8.07 3.47 16.11
C MET A 112 8.87 2.35 15.44
N ALA A 113 8.74 2.18 14.13
CA ALA A 113 9.43 1.14 13.37
C ALA A 113 10.95 1.37 13.26
N ALA A 114 11.40 2.63 13.23
CA ALA A 114 12.82 2.96 13.23
C ALA A 114 13.46 2.76 14.61
N TRP A 115 12.74 3.03 15.70
CA TRP A 115 13.23 2.81 17.05
C TRP A 115 13.36 1.33 17.37
N LEU A 116 12.27 0.58 17.16
CA LEU A 116 12.16 -0.84 17.46
C LEU A 116 11.59 -1.59 16.25
N PRO A 117 12.45 -2.09 15.34
CA PRO A 117 12.01 -2.89 14.21
C PRO A 117 11.57 -4.28 14.70
N LEU A 118 10.28 -4.44 14.93
CA LEU A 118 9.68 -5.72 15.30
C LEU A 118 9.24 -6.47 14.03
N PRO A 119 9.55 -7.78 13.91
CA PRO A 119 9.02 -8.62 12.83
C PRO A 119 7.55 -8.96 13.07
N GLY A 120 6.65 -8.04 12.76
CA GLY A 120 5.22 -8.18 13.02
C GLY A 120 4.44 -6.99 12.49
N ALA A 121 3.17 -7.23 12.14
CA ALA A 121 2.27 -6.20 11.65
C ALA A 121 1.96 -5.15 12.73
N ILE A 122 1.28 -4.07 12.34
CA ILE A 122 0.78 -2.96 13.18
C ILE A 122 0.16 -3.41 14.53
N PRO A 123 -0.60 -4.52 14.63
CA PRO A 123 -1.12 -5.02 15.91
C PRO A 123 -0.06 -5.18 17.00
N GLN A 124 1.17 -5.57 16.63
CA GLN A 124 2.27 -5.76 17.59
C GLN A 124 2.75 -4.43 18.19
N PHE A 125 2.73 -3.35 17.40
CA PHE A 125 3.02 -2.02 17.91
C PHE A 125 1.92 -1.56 18.88
N CYS A 126 0.65 -1.81 18.56
CA CYS A 126 -0.46 -1.48 19.46
C CYS A 126 -0.40 -2.24 20.79
N ALA A 127 -0.15 -3.56 20.75
CA ALA A 127 0.03 -4.38 21.95
C ALA A 127 1.16 -3.86 22.85
N ARG A 128 2.30 -3.51 22.23
CA ARG A 128 3.51 -3.13 22.97
C ARG A 128 3.47 -1.71 23.54
N TYR A 129 2.91 -0.76 22.81
CA TYR A 129 2.95 0.67 23.18
C TYR A 129 1.71 1.13 23.94
N VAL A 130 0.60 0.39 23.87
CA VAL A 130 -0.66 0.79 24.50
C VAL A 130 -1.16 -0.29 25.44
N ASP A 131 -1.69 -1.39 24.90
CA ASP A 131 -2.27 -2.49 25.67
C ASP A 131 -2.50 -3.70 24.76
N ASP A 132 -2.36 -4.92 25.30
CA ASP A 132 -2.55 -6.17 24.57
C ASP A 132 -3.99 -6.29 24.01
N ALA A 133 -5.01 -5.77 24.69
CA ALA A 133 -6.38 -5.76 24.20
C ALA A 133 -6.56 -4.84 22.98
N LEU A 134 -5.85 -3.72 22.93
CA LEU A 134 -5.84 -2.86 21.73
C LEU A 134 -5.11 -3.56 20.59
N GLY A 135 -4.00 -4.24 20.88
CA GLY A 135 -3.31 -5.09 19.90
C GLY A 135 -4.23 -6.12 19.27
N PHE A 136 -4.99 -6.85 20.10
CA PHE A 136 -5.99 -7.82 19.65
C PHE A 136 -7.09 -7.17 18.80
N ALA A 137 -7.67 -6.05 19.24
CA ALA A 137 -8.71 -5.34 18.50
C ALA A 137 -8.23 -4.85 17.12
N VAL A 138 -7.00 -4.32 17.04
CA VAL A 138 -6.39 -3.88 15.79
C VAL A 138 -6.06 -5.07 14.89
N GLY A 139 -5.66 -6.22 15.44
CA GLY A 139 -5.49 -7.49 14.72
C GLY A 139 -6.76 -7.89 13.98
N TRP A 140 -7.87 -7.99 14.70
CA TRP A 140 -9.19 -8.28 14.12
C TRP A 140 -9.63 -7.24 13.10
N ASN A 141 -9.47 -5.96 13.40
CA ASN A 141 -9.83 -4.90 12.46
C ASN A 141 -9.03 -4.96 11.17
N THR A 142 -7.73 -5.30 11.26
CA THR A 142 -6.86 -5.49 10.09
C THR A 142 -7.32 -6.69 9.26
N TRP A 143 -7.68 -7.79 9.91
CA TRP A 143 -8.21 -8.97 9.23
C TRP A 143 -9.53 -8.68 8.52
N PHE A 144 -10.49 -8.04 9.20
CA PHE A 144 -11.76 -7.65 8.58
C PHE A 144 -11.55 -6.71 7.40
N THR A 145 -10.67 -5.71 7.55
CA THR A 145 -10.32 -4.78 6.47
C THR A 145 -9.80 -5.55 5.27
N ALA A 146 -8.88 -6.49 5.47
CA ALA A 146 -8.29 -7.23 4.36
C ALA A 146 -9.29 -8.17 3.65
N VAL A 147 -10.21 -8.81 4.37
CA VAL A 147 -11.30 -9.63 3.78
C VAL A 147 -12.30 -8.78 3.00
N ILE A 148 -12.73 -7.65 3.58
CA ILE A 148 -13.69 -6.74 2.93
C ILE A 148 -13.06 -6.11 1.68
N THR A 149 -11.79 -5.69 1.76
CA THR A 149 -11.06 -5.15 0.61
C THR A 149 -10.95 -6.18 -0.50
N LEU A 150 -10.66 -7.45 -0.20
CA LEU A 150 -10.66 -8.52 -1.21
C LEU A 150 -12.01 -8.61 -1.95
N CYS A 151 -13.12 -8.57 -1.22
CA CYS A 151 -14.46 -8.58 -1.82
C CYS A 151 -14.72 -7.33 -2.67
N ALA A 152 -14.25 -6.16 -2.23
CA ALA A 152 -14.35 -4.91 -2.97
C ALA A 152 -13.56 -4.96 -4.29
N GLU A 153 -12.35 -5.52 -4.28
CA GLU A 153 -11.51 -5.68 -5.47
C GLU A 153 -12.13 -6.63 -6.50
N ILE A 154 -12.74 -7.75 -6.05
CA ILE A 154 -13.46 -8.68 -6.93
C ILE A 154 -14.68 -7.99 -7.56
N SER A 155 -15.42 -7.21 -6.77
CA SER A 155 -16.59 -6.47 -7.25
C SER A 155 -16.22 -5.39 -8.26
N ALA A 156 -15.10 -4.69 -8.02
CA ALA A 156 -14.52 -3.73 -8.95
C ALA A 156 -14.10 -4.40 -10.27
N ALA A 157 -13.39 -5.54 -10.20
CA ALA A 157 -12.99 -6.30 -11.39
C ALA A 157 -14.20 -6.75 -12.21
N CYS A 158 -15.27 -7.24 -11.58
CA CYS A 158 -16.50 -7.61 -12.27
C CYS A 158 -17.15 -6.42 -12.99
N SER A 159 -17.18 -5.25 -12.34
CA SER A 159 -17.76 -4.04 -12.91
C SER A 159 -17.00 -3.56 -14.16
N VAL A 160 -15.68 -3.76 -14.17
CA VAL A 160 -14.82 -3.40 -15.29
C VAL A 160 -14.92 -4.40 -16.44
N ILE A 161 -15.10 -5.70 -16.16
CA ILE A 161 -15.25 -6.73 -17.20
C ILE A 161 -16.50 -6.49 -18.06
N GLN A 162 -17.57 -5.94 -17.47
CA GLN A 162 -18.78 -5.52 -18.19
C GLN A 162 -18.56 -4.32 -19.13
N PHE A 163 -17.34 -3.78 -19.24
CA PHE A 163 -17.02 -2.81 -20.27
C PHE A 163 -16.96 -3.44 -21.67
N TRP A 164 -16.48 -4.68 -21.80
CA TRP A 164 -16.26 -5.32 -23.10
C TRP A 164 -17.52 -5.99 -23.64
N SER A 165 -17.79 -5.78 -24.93
CA SER A 165 -18.92 -6.38 -25.65
C SER A 165 -18.89 -7.92 -25.53
N GLY A 166 -19.99 -8.50 -25.06
CA GLY A 166 -20.15 -9.94 -24.81
C GLY A 166 -20.05 -10.34 -23.33
N ALA A 167 -19.51 -9.50 -22.46
CA ALA A 167 -19.54 -9.73 -21.01
C ALA A 167 -20.88 -9.38 -20.36
N ASP A 168 -21.68 -8.53 -21.01
CA ASP A 168 -22.99 -8.06 -20.53
C ASP A 168 -24.07 -9.16 -20.52
N GLU A 169 -23.94 -10.17 -21.38
CA GLU A 169 -24.86 -11.30 -21.47
C GLU A 169 -24.62 -12.34 -20.36
N ILE A 170 -23.44 -12.28 -19.73
CA ILE A 170 -23.02 -13.23 -18.70
C ILE A 170 -23.31 -12.65 -17.33
N SER A 171 -23.95 -13.44 -16.47
CA SER A 171 -24.23 -13.03 -15.09
C SER A 171 -22.95 -12.67 -14.33
N ILE A 172 -22.99 -11.57 -13.58
CA ILE A 172 -21.91 -11.11 -12.69
C ILE A 172 -21.42 -12.23 -11.76
N ALA A 173 -22.32 -13.12 -11.33
CA ALA A 173 -21.98 -14.24 -10.45
C ALA A 173 -20.92 -15.18 -11.06
N VAL A 174 -20.95 -15.38 -12.39
CA VAL A 174 -19.97 -16.24 -13.08
C VAL A 174 -18.59 -15.60 -13.04
N TRP A 175 -18.51 -14.28 -13.26
CA TRP A 175 -17.26 -13.54 -13.19
C TRP A 175 -16.65 -13.55 -11.78
N ILE A 176 -17.49 -13.43 -10.74
CA ILE A 176 -17.06 -13.55 -9.35
C ILE A 176 -16.39 -14.91 -9.09
N VAL A 177 -17.03 -16.01 -9.50
CA VAL A 177 -16.49 -17.37 -9.29
C VAL A 177 -15.17 -17.56 -10.03
N ILE A 178 -15.08 -17.11 -11.28
CA ILE A 178 -13.85 -17.19 -12.08
C ILE A 178 -12.72 -16.42 -11.40
N LEU A 179 -12.97 -15.18 -10.95
CA LEU A 179 -11.95 -14.37 -10.28
C LEU A 179 -11.49 -14.99 -8.96
N ILE A 180 -12.40 -15.56 -8.17
CA ILE A 180 -12.05 -16.27 -6.93
C ILE A 180 -11.14 -17.47 -7.24
N ILE A 181 -11.46 -18.26 -8.27
CA ILE A 181 -10.63 -19.41 -8.69
C ILE A 181 -9.25 -18.94 -9.15
N VAL A 182 -9.17 -17.89 -9.97
CA VAL A 182 -7.88 -17.32 -10.42
C VAL A 182 -7.05 -16.85 -9.25
N LEU A 183 -7.64 -16.11 -8.31
CA LEU A 183 -6.96 -15.68 -7.09
C LEU A 183 -6.51 -16.89 -6.26
N MET A 184 -7.34 -17.93 -6.12
CA MET A 184 -6.96 -19.15 -5.41
C MET A 184 -5.75 -19.84 -6.05
N VAL A 185 -5.75 -20.01 -7.38
CA VAL A 185 -4.65 -20.63 -8.14
C VAL A 185 -3.36 -19.82 -8.02
N LEU A 186 -3.43 -18.50 -8.18
CA LEU A 186 -2.26 -17.61 -8.07
C LEU A 186 -1.57 -17.71 -6.70
N ASN A 187 -2.30 -18.12 -5.66
CA ASN A 187 -1.74 -18.29 -4.33
C ASN A 187 -1.16 -19.68 -4.04
N ILE A 188 -1.41 -20.68 -4.89
CA ILE A 188 -0.76 -21.99 -4.78
C ILE A 188 0.63 -21.93 -5.43
N ILE A 189 0.86 -20.98 -6.33
CA ILE A 189 2.14 -20.76 -7.00
C ILE A 189 3.20 -20.29 -5.98
N ALA A 190 4.45 -20.72 -6.18
CA ALA A 190 5.59 -20.40 -5.32
C ALA A 190 5.73 -18.89 -5.05
N VAL A 191 6.07 -18.55 -3.81
CA VAL A 191 6.20 -17.18 -3.27
C VAL A 191 7.17 -16.31 -4.09
N ASP A 192 8.18 -16.92 -4.70
CA ASP A 192 9.18 -16.20 -5.51
C ASP A 192 8.59 -15.67 -6.83
N VAL A 193 7.77 -16.48 -7.51
CA VAL A 193 7.08 -16.08 -8.76
C VAL A 193 6.05 -14.99 -8.46
N PHE A 194 5.42 -15.05 -7.29
CA PHE A 194 4.50 -14.02 -6.83
C PHE A 194 5.18 -12.65 -6.69
N GLY A 195 6.37 -12.60 -6.09
CA GLY A 195 7.11 -11.36 -5.91
C GLY A 195 7.48 -10.68 -7.23
N GLU A 196 7.84 -11.45 -8.26
CA GLU A 196 8.12 -10.90 -9.60
C GLU A 196 6.85 -10.43 -10.32
N PHE A 197 5.75 -11.18 -10.19
CA PHE A 197 4.45 -10.78 -10.75
C PHE A 197 3.94 -9.47 -10.13
N GLU A 198 4.00 -9.35 -8.81
CA GLU A 198 3.56 -8.15 -8.10
C GLU A 198 4.44 -6.94 -8.47
N PHE A 199 5.75 -7.15 -8.65
CA PHE A 199 6.66 -6.13 -9.16
C PHE A 199 6.24 -5.64 -10.55
N ALA A 200 5.95 -6.56 -11.48
CA ALA A 200 5.50 -6.21 -12.83
C ALA A 200 4.17 -5.44 -12.80
N CYS A 201 3.19 -5.90 -12.01
CA CYS A 201 1.92 -5.22 -11.83
C CYS A 201 2.10 -3.82 -11.23
N ALA A 202 2.99 -3.65 -10.24
CA ALA A 202 3.31 -2.36 -9.64
C ALA A 202 3.87 -1.38 -10.67
N CYS A 203 4.77 -1.83 -11.55
CA CYS A 203 5.31 -1.01 -12.64
C CYS A 203 4.20 -0.57 -13.61
N VAL A 204 3.34 -1.49 -14.04
CA VAL A 204 2.21 -1.17 -14.94
C VAL A 204 1.27 -0.16 -14.30
N LYS A 205 0.92 -0.32 -13.01
CA LYS A 205 0.08 0.64 -12.27
C LYS A 205 0.70 2.02 -12.20
N LEU A 206 1.99 2.11 -11.87
CA LEU A 206 2.69 3.39 -11.74
C LEU A 206 2.82 4.11 -13.10
N CYS A 207 3.17 3.39 -14.16
CA CYS A 207 3.17 3.94 -15.52
C CYS A 207 1.76 4.38 -15.94
N GLY A 208 0.75 3.58 -15.60
CA GLY A 208 -0.65 3.85 -15.91
C GLY A 208 -1.17 5.14 -15.27
N ILE A 209 -0.91 5.37 -13.98
CA ILE A 209 -1.35 6.61 -13.31
C ILE A 209 -0.62 7.85 -13.85
N ILE A 210 0.68 7.75 -14.15
CA ILE A 210 1.43 8.85 -14.78
C ILE A 210 0.84 9.17 -16.15
N GLY A 211 0.58 8.14 -16.97
CA GLY A 211 -0.04 8.28 -18.29
C GLY A 211 -1.42 8.93 -18.21
N LEU A 212 -2.25 8.49 -17.26
CA LEU A 212 -3.58 9.07 -17.03
C LEU A 212 -3.51 10.55 -16.63
N LEU A 213 -2.60 10.91 -15.72
CA LEU A 213 -2.40 12.31 -15.33
C LEU A 213 -1.99 13.17 -16.53
N LEU A 214 -1.06 12.70 -17.36
CA LEU A 214 -0.65 13.42 -18.57
C LEU A 214 -1.79 13.56 -19.57
N VAL A 215 -2.54 12.49 -19.83
CA VAL A 215 -3.68 12.50 -20.76
C VAL A 215 -4.75 13.47 -20.29
N THR A 216 -5.12 13.43 -19.01
CA THR A 216 -6.12 14.37 -18.46
C THR A 216 -5.66 15.82 -18.51
N LEU A 217 -4.36 16.08 -18.28
CA LEU A 217 -3.80 17.42 -18.45
C LEU A 217 -3.88 17.88 -19.91
N CYS A 218 -3.56 17.00 -20.87
CA CYS A 218 -3.70 17.30 -22.29
C CYS A 218 -5.17 17.58 -22.67
N ILE A 219 -6.12 16.81 -22.13
CA ILE A 219 -7.56 17.03 -22.36
C ILE A 219 -7.99 18.39 -21.78
N ASP A 220 -7.65 18.70 -20.52
CA ASP A 220 -8.04 19.95 -19.87
C ASP A 220 -7.49 21.19 -20.60
N LEU A 221 -6.26 21.09 -21.12
CA LEU A 221 -5.61 22.16 -21.90
C LEU A 221 -6.12 22.28 -23.34
N GLY A 222 -7.00 21.38 -23.80
CA GLY A 222 -7.55 21.42 -25.17
C GLY A 222 -6.63 20.82 -26.23
N GLY A 223 -5.77 19.88 -25.86
CA GLY A 223 -4.86 19.17 -26.78
C GLY A 223 -5.55 18.14 -27.69
N VAL A 224 -6.87 17.98 -27.56
CA VAL A 224 -7.67 17.03 -28.35
C VAL A 224 -8.31 17.74 -29.53
N PRO A 225 -8.10 17.28 -30.78
CA PRO A 225 -8.74 17.86 -31.95
C PRO A 225 -10.27 17.85 -31.84
N GLY A 226 -10.90 19.02 -31.97
CA GLY A 226 -12.36 19.14 -31.96
C GLY A 226 -13.00 19.39 -30.60
N GLN A 227 -12.22 19.52 -29.52
CA GLN A 227 -12.74 19.89 -28.20
C GLN A 227 -12.14 21.24 -27.74
N PRO A 228 -12.95 22.24 -27.34
CA PRO A 228 -12.41 23.46 -26.76
C PRO A 228 -11.75 23.16 -25.43
N ARG A 229 -10.77 23.99 -25.05
CA ARG A 229 -10.11 23.92 -23.75
C ARG A 229 -11.15 23.94 -22.63
N LEU A 230 -11.18 22.89 -21.79
CA LEU A 230 -12.05 22.84 -20.61
C LEU A 230 -11.61 23.90 -19.59
N GLY A 231 -10.32 23.92 -19.23
CA GLY A 231 -9.73 24.92 -18.36
C GLY A 231 -10.50 25.10 -17.04
N PHE A 232 -10.60 24.02 -16.26
CA PHE A 232 -11.37 23.96 -15.01
C PHE A 232 -12.88 24.19 -15.21
N HIS A 233 -13.45 23.79 -16.36
CA HIS A 233 -14.87 23.95 -16.67
C HIS A 233 -15.78 23.44 -15.55
N TYR A 234 -15.55 22.22 -15.07
CA TYR A 234 -16.34 21.58 -14.02
C TYR A 234 -16.11 22.14 -12.61
N TRP A 235 -15.15 23.05 -12.44
CA TRP A 235 -14.94 23.79 -11.19
C TRP A 235 -15.70 25.12 -11.16
N LYS A 236 -16.25 25.56 -12.29
CA LYS A 236 -17.04 26.80 -12.40
C LYS A 236 -18.54 26.51 -12.45
N THR A 237 -18.93 25.24 -12.47
CA THR A 237 -20.32 24.79 -12.47
C THR A 237 -20.90 24.79 -11.05
N ASP A 238 -22.21 24.95 -10.94
CA ASP A 238 -22.93 24.93 -9.65
C ASP A 238 -22.76 23.59 -8.88
N ASP A 239 -22.40 22.51 -9.58
CA ASP A 239 -22.14 21.17 -9.02
C ASP A 239 -20.74 20.98 -8.42
N ILE A 240 -20.02 22.06 -8.13
CA ILE A 240 -18.66 22.00 -7.57
C ILE A 240 -18.62 21.29 -6.20
N MET A 241 -19.67 21.51 -5.38
CA MET A 241 -19.94 20.81 -4.13
C MET A 241 -21.39 20.36 -4.12
N LYS A 242 -21.59 19.05 -4.18
CA LYS A 242 -22.93 18.46 -4.18
C LYS A 242 -23.43 18.25 -2.75
N GLU A 243 -24.74 18.35 -2.63
CA GLU A 243 -25.45 18.07 -1.39
C GLU A 243 -25.65 16.56 -1.25
N TYR A 244 -25.10 15.98 -0.18
CA TYR A 244 -25.25 14.56 0.16
C TYR A 244 -25.99 14.45 1.49
N ILE A 245 -27.16 13.82 1.46
CA ILE A 245 -28.06 13.62 2.62
C ILE A 245 -28.36 14.94 3.36
N GLY A 246 -29.38 15.65 2.88
CA GLY A 246 -29.79 16.97 3.40
C GLY A 246 -29.50 18.10 2.43
N ALA A 247 -29.98 19.30 2.75
CA ALA A 247 -29.88 20.48 1.87
C ALA A 247 -28.92 21.55 2.44
N GLY A 248 -28.39 22.38 1.54
CA GLY A 248 -27.54 23.52 1.88
C GLY A 248 -26.16 23.15 2.43
N ALA A 249 -25.61 23.99 3.33
CA ALA A 249 -24.25 23.83 3.84
C ALA A 249 -24.01 22.48 4.54
N ASN A 250 -25.00 21.96 5.27
CA ASN A 250 -24.90 20.68 5.95
C ASN A 250 -24.81 19.51 4.97
N GLY A 251 -25.63 19.52 3.90
CA GLY A 251 -25.56 18.51 2.85
C GLY A 251 -24.21 18.53 2.11
N ARG A 252 -23.65 19.71 1.85
CA ARG A 252 -22.31 19.86 1.23
C ARG A 252 -21.20 19.35 2.15
N PHE A 253 -21.29 19.63 3.45
CA PHE A 253 -20.33 19.12 4.44
C PHE A 253 -20.38 17.59 4.55
N LEU A 254 -21.58 17.00 4.56
CA LEU A 254 -21.75 15.55 4.55
C LEU A 254 -21.22 14.93 3.25
N GLY A 255 -21.34 15.63 2.12
CA GLY A 255 -20.71 15.23 0.87
C GLY A 255 -19.18 15.20 0.99
N PHE A 256 -18.59 16.24 1.57
CA PHE A 256 -17.17 16.28 1.89
C PHE A 256 -16.76 15.17 2.88
N PHE A 257 -17.56 14.88 3.90
CA PHE A 257 -17.27 13.81 4.85
C PHE A 257 -17.31 12.42 4.19
N TYR A 258 -18.26 12.18 3.26
CA TYR A 258 -18.30 10.96 2.46
C TYR A 258 -17.02 10.77 1.63
N THR A 259 -16.52 11.86 1.01
CA THR A 259 -15.25 11.81 0.27
C THR A 259 -14.05 11.47 1.16
N LEU A 260 -14.04 11.86 2.44
CA LEU A 260 -12.97 11.47 3.37
C LEU A 260 -12.91 9.96 3.57
N VAL A 261 -14.07 9.33 3.82
CA VAL A 261 -14.16 7.88 4.04
C VAL A 261 -13.72 7.12 2.79
N ASN A 262 -14.16 7.56 1.61
CA ASN A 262 -13.76 6.97 0.33
C ASN A 262 -12.26 7.16 0.05
N ALA A 263 -11.72 8.35 0.31
CA ALA A 263 -10.29 8.63 0.13
C ALA A 263 -9.43 7.78 1.07
N GLN A 264 -9.86 7.58 2.32
CA GLN A 264 -9.17 6.70 3.27
C GLN A 264 -9.10 5.26 2.79
N PHE A 265 -10.20 4.74 2.21
CA PHE A 265 -10.18 3.42 1.56
C PHE A 265 -9.17 3.38 0.41
N ALA A 266 -9.09 4.42 -0.43
CA ALA A 266 -8.17 4.45 -1.55
C ALA A 266 -6.68 4.52 -1.13
N ILE A 267 -6.39 5.15 0.01
CA ILE A 267 -5.02 5.32 0.55
C ILE A 267 -4.59 4.12 1.41
N ASN A 268 -5.53 3.26 1.80
CA ASN A 268 -5.25 2.06 2.59
C ASN A 268 -4.18 1.17 1.95
N GLY A 269 -3.40 0.47 2.79
CA GLY A 269 -2.30 -0.39 2.35
C GLY A 269 -0.93 0.31 2.30
N CYS A 270 -0.86 1.62 2.54
CA CYS A 270 0.40 2.35 2.67
C CYS A 270 1.25 1.86 3.86
N GLU A 271 0.60 1.31 4.87
CA GLU A 271 1.15 0.72 6.08
C GLU A 271 1.92 -0.59 5.84
N THR A 272 1.76 -1.21 4.67
CA THR A 272 2.49 -2.45 4.29
C THR A 272 4.01 -2.24 4.29
N VAL A 273 4.47 -1.01 4.08
CA VAL A 273 5.90 -0.62 4.23
C VAL A 273 6.44 -0.99 5.61
N ILE A 274 5.59 -0.83 6.65
CA ILE A 274 5.93 -1.10 8.04
C ILE A 274 5.95 -2.61 8.31
N VAL A 275 5.12 -3.40 7.63
CA VAL A 275 5.18 -4.86 7.74
C VAL A 275 6.51 -5.37 7.19
N ALA A 276 6.97 -4.81 6.06
CA ALA A 276 8.26 -5.15 5.46
C ALA A 276 9.47 -4.60 6.24
N ALA A 277 9.27 -3.71 7.21
CA ALA A 277 10.32 -3.19 8.09
C ALA A 277 11.06 -4.31 8.84
N GLY A 278 10.33 -5.34 9.27
CA GLY A 278 10.89 -6.48 10.00
C GLY A 278 11.82 -7.36 9.16
N GLU A 279 11.68 -7.29 7.83
CA GLU A 279 12.43 -8.08 6.86
C GLU A 279 13.49 -7.25 6.12
N ALA A 280 13.48 -5.92 6.29
CA ALA A 280 14.38 -5.01 5.61
C ALA A 280 15.81 -5.04 6.18
N GLU A 281 16.79 -4.95 5.29
CA GLU A 281 18.18 -4.69 5.67
C GLU A 281 18.32 -3.28 6.27
N ASN A 282 19.02 -3.12 7.39
CA ASN A 282 19.25 -1.84 8.07
C ASN A 282 17.96 -0.98 8.28
N PRO A 283 16.98 -1.50 9.04
CA PRO A 283 15.65 -0.89 9.19
C PRO A 283 15.69 0.56 9.68
N ARG A 284 16.57 0.87 10.65
CA ARG A 284 16.72 2.22 11.24
C ARG A 284 16.99 3.32 10.22
N ARG A 285 17.69 3.00 9.12
CA ARG A 285 18.02 3.96 8.05
C ARG A 285 17.06 3.87 6.88
N ASN A 286 16.63 2.65 6.54
CA ASN A 286 15.89 2.39 5.31
C ASN A 286 14.39 2.66 5.47
N ILE A 287 13.80 2.41 6.64
CA ILE A 287 12.37 2.65 6.89
C ILE A 287 12.01 4.14 6.82
N PRO A 288 12.70 5.07 7.52
CA PRO A 288 12.34 6.49 7.45
C PRO A 288 12.46 7.06 6.03
N ARG A 289 13.42 6.56 5.25
CA ARG A 289 13.59 6.93 3.83
C ARG A 289 12.45 6.39 2.97
N ALA A 290 12.03 5.15 3.18
CA ALA A 290 10.91 4.54 2.46
C ALA A 290 9.61 5.30 2.75
N ILE A 291 9.34 5.64 4.01
CA ILE A 291 8.12 6.36 4.42
C ILE A 291 8.04 7.74 3.78
N LYS A 292 9.14 8.51 3.78
CA LYS A 292 9.18 9.83 3.11
C LYS A 292 8.90 9.72 1.61
N ARG A 293 9.38 8.66 0.94
CA ARG A 293 9.08 8.42 -0.49
C ARG A 293 7.62 8.04 -0.70
N VAL A 294 7.06 7.22 0.17
CA VAL A 294 5.64 6.83 0.14
C VAL A 294 4.76 8.05 0.36
N PHE A 295 5.12 8.97 1.25
CA PHE A 295 4.41 10.23 1.47
C PHE A 295 4.29 11.08 0.21
N TRP A 296 5.42 11.47 -0.39
CA TRP A 296 5.40 12.32 -1.59
C TRP A 296 4.63 11.65 -2.72
N ARG A 297 4.65 10.32 -2.77
CA ARG A 297 3.86 9.52 -3.71
C ARG A 297 2.36 9.59 -3.44
N LEU A 298 1.92 9.34 -2.20
CA LEU A 298 0.51 9.39 -1.81
C LEU A 298 -0.04 10.79 -2.06
N LEU A 299 0.64 11.82 -1.55
CA LEU A 299 0.19 13.20 -1.71
C LEU A 299 0.13 13.58 -3.19
N PHE A 300 1.18 13.31 -3.97
CA PHE A 300 1.22 13.73 -5.37
C PHE A 300 0.21 12.96 -6.23
N PHE A 301 0.22 11.62 -6.21
CA PHE A 301 -0.65 10.87 -7.12
C PHE A 301 -2.13 10.92 -6.72
N TYR A 302 -2.46 10.87 -5.43
CA TYR A 302 -3.87 10.86 -5.01
C TYR A 302 -4.51 12.24 -5.12
N VAL A 303 -3.82 13.30 -4.68
CA VAL A 303 -4.34 14.66 -4.76
C VAL A 303 -4.37 15.15 -6.21
N LEU A 304 -3.34 14.85 -7.02
CA LEU A 304 -3.38 15.20 -8.43
C LEU A 304 -4.38 14.37 -9.22
N ALA A 305 -4.59 13.10 -8.89
CA ALA A 305 -5.64 12.31 -9.51
C ALA A 305 -7.03 12.89 -9.21
N ALA A 306 -7.29 13.26 -7.95
CA ALA A 306 -8.52 13.92 -7.54
C ALA A 306 -8.74 15.25 -8.28
N LEU A 307 -7.68 16.07 -8.38
CA LEU A 307 -7.69 17.32 -9.14
C LEU A 307 -7.94 17.07 -10.63
N ALA A 308 -7.18 16.18 -11.24
CA ALA A 308 -7.27 15.80 -12.65
C ALA A 308 -8.67 15.37 -13.02
N ILE A 309 -9.22 14.39 -12.30
CA ILE A 309 -10.58 13.89 -12.51
C ILE A 309 -11.61 15.02 -12.33
N GLY A 310 -11.46 15.83 -11.28
CA GLY A 310 -12.36 16.96 -11.02
C GLY A 310 -12.35 18.00 -12.14
N MET A 311 -11.27 18.12 -12.93
CA MET A 311 -11.18 19.04 -14.07
C MET A 311 -11.78 18.50 -15.36
N VAL A 312 -11.77 17.18 -15.59
CA VAL A 312 -12.09 16.57 -16.89
C VAL A 312 -13.36 15.72 -16.90
N CYS A 313 -13.87 15.29 -15.75
CA CYS A 313 -15.05 14.45 -15.66
C CYS A 313 -16.23 15.19 -15.01
N PRO A 314 -17.41 15.26 -15.66
CA PRO A 314 -18.60 15.80 -15.04
C PRO A 314 -19.10 14.88 -13.92
N SER A 315 -19.36 15.44 -12.75
CA SER A 315 -19.89 14.70 -11.59
C SER A 315 -21.33 14.20 -11.79
N ASN A 316 -22.06 14.77 -12.76
CA ASN A 316 -23.45 14.44 -13.11
C ASN A 316 -23.59 13.41 -14.24
N HIS A 317 -22.50 12.83 -14.74
CA HIS A 317 -22.58 11.91 -15.86
C HIS A 317 -23.40 10.65 -15.50
N PRO A 318 -24.37 10.21 -16.34
CA PRO A 318 -25.25 9.08 -16.02
C PRO A 318 -24.45 7.77 -15.84
N ASN A 319 -23.47 7.49 -16.71
CA ASN A 319 -22.67 6.26 -16.64
C ASN A 319 -21.64 6.23 -15.50
N LEU A 320 -21.48 7.32 -14.73
CA LEU A 320 -20.50 7.38 -13.63
C LEU A 320 -20.95 6.44 -12.50
N MET A 321 -20.23 5.33 -12.34
CA MET A 321 -20.51 4.29 -11.33
C MET A 321 -21.96 3.74 -11.35
N GLY A 322 -22.57 3.58 -12.53
CA GLY A 322 -23.87 2.91 -12.65
C GLY A 322 -25.08 3.79 -12.30
N GLY A 323 -24.91 5.11 -12.42
CA GLY A 323 -25.96 6.07 -12.15
C GLY A 323 -27.14 6.05 -13.10
N GLY A 324 -28.29 6.53 -12.63
CA GLY A 324 -29.44 6.81 -13.49
C GLY A 324 -30.03 5.57 -14.17
N GLY A 325 -29.87 4.38 -13.58
CA GLY A 325 -30.36 3.12 -14.14
C GLY A 325 -29.42 2.47 -15.17
N SER A 326 -28.22 3.03 -15.37
CA SER A 326 -27.22 2.47 -16.27
C SER A 326 -26.69 1.13 -15.72
N SER A 327 -26.86 0.03 -16.45
CA SER A 327 -26.31 -1.29 -16.08
C SER A 327 -24.77 -1.34 -16.10
N ARG A 328 -24.10 -0.31 -16.63
CA ARG A 328 -22.64 -0.24 -16.80
C ARG A 328 -22.02 0.82 -15.89
N ALA A 329 -21.30 0.39 -14.86
CA ALA A 329 -20.50 1.27 -14.02
C ALA A 329 -19.17 1.60 -14.70
N GLN A 330 -19.00 2.86 -15.12
CA GLN A 330 -17.76 3.31 -15.76
C GLN A 330 -16.88 4.11 -14.80
N SER A 331 -15.57 3.87 -14.89
CA SER A 331 -14.56 4.67 -14.22
C SER A 331 -14.57 6.11 -14.74
N PRO A 332 -14.37 7.13 -13.87
CA PRO A 332 -14.28 8.52 -14.29
C PRO A 332 -13.16 8.78 -15.30
N TRP A 333 -12.06 8.02 -15.23
CA TRP A 333 -10.98 8.09 -16.21
C TRP A 333 -11.44 7.66 -17.61
N VAL A 334 -12.22 6.59 -17.67
CA VAL A 334 -12.79 6.07 -18.92
C VAL A 334 -13.82 7.05 -19.50
N ILE A 335 -14.65 7.64 -18.66
CA ILE A 335 -15.64 8.65 -19.07
C ILE A 335 -14.95 9.88 -19.67
N ALA A 336 -13.93 10.41 -18.99
CA ALA A 336 -13.20 11.59 -19.47
C ALA A 336 -12.58 11.38 -20.86
N VAL A 337 -12.00 10.21 -21.09
CA VAL A 337 -11.41 9.83 -22.38
C VAL A 337 -12.47 9.60 -23.46
N ASN A 338 -13.60 8.99 -23.11
CA ASN A 338 -14.73 8.83 -24.04
C ASN A 338 -15.31 10.18 -24.45
N LEU A 339 -15.44 11.12 -23.51
CA LEU A 339 -15.88 12.49 -23.79
C LEU A 339 -14.88 13.25 -24.66
N ALA A 340 -13.59 12.92 -24.57
CA ALA A 340 -12.54 13.41 -25.45
C ALA A 340 -12.49 12.68 -26.81
N GLY A 341 -13.31 11.66 -27.05
CA GLY A 341 -13.37 10.96 -28.34
C GLY A 341 -12.18 10.05 -28.67
N ILE A 342 -11.34 9.69 -27.68
CA ILE A 342 -10.19 8.80 -27.88
C ILE A 342 -10.64 7.35 -27.79
N GLN A 343 -10.65 6.62 -28.90
CA GLN A 343 -11.26 5.28 -28.96
C GLN A 343 -10.44 4.14 -28.33
N ALA A 344 -9.10 4.23 -28.34
CA ALA A 344 -8.24 3.13 -27.87
C ALA A 344 -7.99 3.14 -26.35
N LEU A 345 -7.90 4.31 -25.73
CA LEU A 345 -7.58 4.46 -24.30
C LEU A 345 -8.60 3.83 -23.34
N PRO A 346 -9.93 3.86 -23.59
CA PRO A 346 -10.93 3.28 -22.68
C PRO A 346 -10.65 1.81 -22.35
N SER A 347 -10.29 1.01 -23.36
CA SER A 347 -9.95 -0.41 -23.15
C SER A 347 -8.64 -0.56 -22.39
N ILE A 348 -7.63 0.28 -22.66
CA ILE A 348 -6.33 0.23 -21.96
C ILE A 348 -6.51 0.55 -20.46
N ILE A 349 -7.33 1.57 -20.15
CA ILE A 349 -7.62 1.97 -18.78
C ILE A 349 -8.39 0.87 -18.05
N ASN A 350 -9.41 0.28 -18.66
CA ASN A 350 -10.12 -0.83 -18.02
C ASN A 350 -9.21 -2.05 -17.80
N SER A 351 -8.33 -2.40 -18.74
CA SER A 351 -7.32 -3.44 -18.52
C SER A 351 -6.37 -3.10 -17.36
N LEU A 352 -5.95 -1.84 -17.24
CA LEU A 352 -5.14 -1.36 -16.12
C LEU A 352 -5.86 -1.53 -14.78
N ILE A 353 -7.16 -1.20 -14.72
CA ILE A 353 -7.97 -1.36 -13.51
C ILE A 353 -8.12 -2.83 -13.14
N LEU A 354 -8.31 -3.70 -14.12
CA LEU A 354 -8.41 -5.14 -13.90
C LEU A 354 -7.10 -5.73 -13.34
N ILE A 355 -5.95 -5.33 -13.91
CA ILE A 355 -4.62 -5.70 -13.38
C ILE A 355 -4.44 -5.16 -11.96
N ALA A 356 -4.88 -3.93 -11.70
CA ALA A 356 -4.82 -3.32 -10.38
C ALA A 356 -5.64 -4.10 -9.35
N ALA A 357 -6.86 -4.53 -9.71
CA ALA A 357 -7.76 -5.29 -8.86
C ALA A 357 -7.20 -6.68 -8.52
N ILE A 358 -6.72 -7.43 -9.52
CA ILE A 358 -6.16 -8.76 -9.33
C ILE A 358 -4.90 -8.71 -8.45
N SER A 359 -4.03 -7.72 -8.71
CA SER A 359 -2.83 -7.52 -7.90
C SER A 359 -3.19 -7.15 -6.45
N SER A 360 -4.09 -6.19 -6.23
CA SER A 360 -4.49 -5.76 -4.89
C SER A 360 -5.20 -6.88 -4.10
N GLY A 361 -6.09 -7.64 -4.75
CA GLY A 361 -6.78 -8.77 -4.13
C GLY A 361 -5.81 -9.84 -3.62
N ASN A 362 -4.75 -10.15 -4.38
CA ASN A 362 -3.73 -11.10 -3.94
C ASN A 362 -2.89 -10.60 -2.77
N SER A 363 -2.52 -9.31 -2.75
CA SER A 363 -1.70 -8.73 -1.66
C SER A 363 -2.45 -8.72 -0.32
N HIS A 364 -3.74 -8.34 -0.30
CA HIS A 364 -4.56 -8.28 0.92
C HIS A 364 -4.88 -9.66 1.50
N ARG A 365 -5.04 -10.67 0.64
CA ARG A 365 -5.24 -12.04 1.12
C ARG A 365 -3.96 -12.58 1.77
N SER A 366 -2.81 -12.32 1.16
CA SER A 366 -1.51 -12.77 1.69
C SER A 366 -1.23 -12.17 3.08
N SER A 367 -1.49 -10.88 3.28
CA SER A 367 -1.36 -10.25 4.60
C SER A 367 -2.32 -10.85 5.64
N SER A 368 -3.57 -11.18 5.26
CA SER A 368 -4.56 -11.81 6.15
C SER A 368 -4.12 -13.18 6.69
N PHE A 369 -3.53 -14.02 5.84
CA PHE A 369 -3.05 -15.34 6.24
C PHE A 369 -1.82 -15.26 7.15
N VAL A 370 -0.95 -14.28 6.92
CA VAL A 370 0.24 -14.05 7.77
C VAL A 370 -0.18 -13.60 9.17
N VAL A 371 -1.16 -12.70 9.29
CA VAL A 371 -1.68 -12.25 10.59
C VAL A 371 -2.24 -13.43 11.38
N ARG A 372 -3.08 -14.26 10.77
CA ARG A 372 -3.71 -15.39 11.46
C ARG A 372 -2.73 -16.49 11.86
N ARG A 373 -1.68 -16.74 11.05
CA ARG A 373 -0.62 -17.68 11.39
C ARG A 373 0.20 -17.19 12.58
N LYS A 374 0.44 -15.87 12.69
CA LYS A 374 1.15 -15.26 13.81
C LYS A 374 0.29 -15.23 15.09
N GLU A 375 -1.01 -14.96 14.99
CA GLU A 375 -1.93 -14.99 16.14
C GLU A 375 -2.14 -16.42 16.69
N SER A 376 -2.25 -17.41 15.82
CA SER A 376 -2.30 -18.82 16.24
C SER A 376 -1.01 -19.28 16.94
N GLN A 377 0.13 -18.61 16.69
CA GLN A 377 1.39 -18.89 17.35
C GLN A 377 1.60 -18.08 18.63
N SER A 378 0.95 -16.92 18.76
CA SER A 378 1.04 -16.07 19.96
C SER A 378 0.14 -16.53 21.11
N GLY A 379 -0.69 -17.56 20.93
CA GLY A 379 -1.52 -18.14 21.99
C GLY A 379 -2.58 -17.19 22.57
N LEU A 380 -2.95 -16.15 21.81
CA LEU A 380 -3.98 -15.16 22.19
C LEU A 380 -5.42 -15.62 21.85
N LEU A 381 -5.60 -16.91 21.52
CA LEU A 381 -6.88 -17.56 21.27
C LEU A 381 -7.02 -18.82 22.11
#